data_AF-A0A3E1E5A1-F1
#
_entry.id   AF-A0A3E1E5A1-F1
#
_cell.length_a   1.000
_cell.length_b   1.000
_cell.length_c   1.000
_cell.angle_alpha   90.00
_cell.angle_beta   90.00
_cell.angle_gamma   90.00
#
_symmetry.space_group_name_H-M   'P 1'
#
loop_
_entity.id
_entity.type
_entity.pdbx_description
1 polymer ?
#
loop_
_entity_poly.entity_id
_entity_poly.type
_entity_poly.pdbx_seq_one_letter_code
_entity_poly.pdbx_strand_id
1 'polypeptide(L)'
;MNETPLPSPTQTLQLLCDQFRDTKHDINNVFAVLLALAELGERNPANYERLGKAVLERCPAVVQNLQSFQESLFSSLERLKAAQ
;
A
#
# COMPACT_ATOMS: atom_id res chain seq x y z
N MET A 1 -23.10 -6.11 24.14
CA MET A 1 -22.08 -6.05 23.08
C MET A 1 -22.71 -5.24 21.95
N ASN A 2 -22.25 -4.00 21.71
CA ASN A 2 -22.74 -3.22 20.57
C ASN A 2 -22.03 -3.76 19.34
N GLU A 3 -22.72 -4.57 18.55
CA GLU A 3 -22.24 -4.96 17.23
C GLU A 3 -22.38 -3.75 16.32
N THR A 4 -21.25 -3.17 15.90
CA THR A 4 -21.25 -2.13 14.87
C THR A 4 -21.87 -2.75 13.61
N PRO A 5 -22.92 -2.15 13.03
CA PRO A 5 -23.55 -2.70 11.83
C PRO A 5 -22.51 -2.86 10.71
N LEU A 6 -22.59 -3.96 9.97
CA LEU A 6 -21.76 -4.15 8.79
C LEU A 6 -21.95 -2.97 7.83
N PRO A 7 -20.87 -2.44 7.23
CA PRO A 7 -20.97 -1.32 6.31
C PRO A 7 -21.84 -1.69 5.10
N SER A 8 -22.63 -0.74 4.63
CA SER A 8 -23.42 -0.90 3.41
C SER A 8 -22.51 -1.16 2.19
N PRO A 9 -23.04 -1.65 1.05
CA PRO A 9 -22.24 -1.83 -0.16
C PRO A 9 -21.50 -0.56 -0.61
N THR A 10 -22.16 0.59 -0.54
CA THR A 10 -21.55 1.88 -0.89
C THR A 10 -20.46 2.28 0.10
N GLN A 11 -20.67 2.07 1.40
CA GLN A 11 -19.64 2.34 2.43
C GLN A 11 -18.44 1.41 2.27
N THR A 12 -18.67 0.13 1.97
CA THR A 12 -17.61 -0.85 1.69
C THR A 12 -16.78 -0.44 0.48
N LEU A 13 -17.43 -0.01 -0.61
CA LEU A 13 -16.74 0.49 -1.79
C LEU A 13 -15.93 1.75 -1.49
N GLN A 14 -16.48 2.68 -0.70
CA GLN A 14 -15.78 3.90 -0.30
C GLN A 14 -14.51 3.58 0.51
N LEU A 15 -14.60 2.67 1.49
CA LEU A 15 -13.45 2.22 2.28
C LEU A 15 -12.36 1.59 1.41
N LEU A 16 -12.73 0.78 0.42
CA LEU A 16 -11.77 0.20 -0.53
C LEU A 16 -11.10 1.28 -1.40
N CYS A 17 -11.87 2.27 -1.86
CA CYS A 17 -11.33 3.40 -2.63
C CYS A 17 -10.33 4.22 -1.81
N ASP A 18 -10.62 4.45 -0.53
CA ASP A 18 -9.74 5.19 0.37
C ASP A 18 -8.47 4.39 0.66
N GLN A 19 -8.58 3.10 0.99
CA GLN A 19 -7.44 2.21 1.18
C GLN A 19 -6.55 2.12 -0.07
N PHE A 20 -7.15 2.08 -1.27
CA PHE A 20 -6.41 2.08 -2.53
C PHE A 20 -5.64 3.39 -2.75
N ARG A 21 -6.26 4.53 -2.44
CA ARG A 21 -5.62 5.84 -2.53
C ARG A 21 -4.40 5.92 -1.63
N ASP A 22 -4.55 5.47 -0.39
CA ASP A 22 -3.48 5.48 0.61
C ASP A 22 -2.34 4.54 0.19
N THR A 23 -2.67 3.32 -0.26
CA THR A 23 -1.69 2.36 -0.79
C THR A 23 -0.88 2.95 -1.96
N LYS A 24 -1.55 3.63 -2.90
CA LYS A 24 -0.87 4.31 -4.02
C LYS A 24 0.04 5.44 -3.56
N HIS A 25 -0.43 6.25 -2.60
CA HIS A 25 0.34 7.35 -2.06
C HIS A 25 1.63 6.85 -1.38
N ASP A 26 1.52 5.79 -0.58
CA ASP A 26 2.67 5.20 0.11
C ASP A 26 3.70 4.62 -0.88
N ILE A 27 3.23 3.94 -1.92
CA ILE A 27 4.09 3.43 -3.01
C ILE A 27 4.86 4.58 -3.68
N ASN A 28 4.16 5.65 -4.04
CA ASN A 28 4.78 6.81 -4.69
C ASN A 28 5.83 7.46 -3.79
N ASN A 29 5.55 7.58 -2.49
CA ASN A 29 6.50 8.13 -1.53
C ASN A 29 7.75 7.26 -1.38
N VAL A 30 7.60 5.94 -1.34
CA VAL A 30 8.75 5.02 -1.31
C VAL A 30 9.59 5.19 -2.59
N PHE A 31 8.97 5.22 -3.76
CA PHE A 31 9.71 5.42 -5.02
C PHE A 31 10.39 6.78 -5.10
N ALA A 32 9.77 7.86 -4.60
CA ALA A 32 10.42 9.17 -4.55
C ALA A 32 11.71 9.13 -3.71
N VAL A 33 11.68 8.46 -2.55
CA VAL A 33 12.87 8.28 -1.70
C VAL A 33 13.95 7.46 -2.41
N LEU A 34 13.57 6.34 -3.03
CA LEU A 34 14.52 5.48 -3.73
C LEU A 34 15.14 6.19 -4.93
N LEU A 35 14.36 6.94 -5.69
CA LEU A 35 14.84 7.73 -6.82
C LEU A 35 15.82 8.82 -6.35
N ALA A 36 15.50 9.55 -5.29
CA ALA A 36 16.40 10.55 -4.72
C ALA A 36 17.73 9.92 -4.26
N LEU A 37 17.69 8.75 -3.64
CA LEU A 37 18.90 8.02 -3.23
C LEU A 37 19.71 7.50 -4.43
N ALA A 38 19.04 7.10 -5.51
CA ALA A 38 19.70 6.70 -6.76
C ALA A 38 20.43 7.88 -7.42
N GLU A 39 19.79 9.04 -7.53
CA GLU A 39 20.42 10.27 -8.05
C GLU A 39 21.63 10.70 -7.20
N LEU A 40 21.54 10.56 -5.86
CA LEU A 40 22.68 10.82 -4.97
C LEU A 40 23.80 9.78 -5.12
N GLY A 41 23.45 8.53 -5.42
CA GLY A 41 24.38 7.44 -5.72
C GLY A 41 25.16 7.67 -7.01
N GLU A 42 24.49 8.17 -8.05
CA GLU A 42 25.13 8.51 -9.32
C GLU A 42 26.18 9.62 -9.14
N ARG A 43 25.87 10.63 -8.31
CA ARG A 43 26.80 11.73 -8.00
C ARG A 43 27.92 11.32 -7.03
N ASN A 44 27.63 10.42 -6.10
CA ASN A 44 28.59 9.91 -5.13
C ASN A 44 28.30 8.42 -4.82
N PRO A 45 29.15 7.50 -5.33
CA PRO A 45 28.94 6.06 -5.19
C PRO A 45 28.82 5.54 -3.74
N ALA A 46 29.32 6.28 -2.74
CA ALA A 46 29.14 5.92 -1.33
C ALA A 46 27.66 5.89 -0.89
N ASN A 47 26.76 6.58 -1.61
CA ASN A 47 25.33 6.57 -1.31
C ASN A 47 24.60 5.33 -1.82
N TYR A 48 25.21 4.48 -2.66
CA TYR A 48 24.59 3.23 -3.10
C TYR A 48 24.33 2.26 -1.95
N GLU A 49 25.16 2.27 -0.90
CA GLU A 49 24.90 1.46 0.30
C GLU A 49 23.60 1.92 1.00
N ARG A 50 23.36 3.23 1.08
CA ARG A 50 22.14 3.81 1.66
C ARG A 50 20.92 3.50 0.81
N LEU A 51 21.06 3.54 -0.52
CA LEU A 51 20.02 3.10 -1.45
C LEU A 51 19.69 1.61 -1.22
N GLY A 52 20.70 0.73 -1.17
CA GLY A 52 20.50 -0.70 -0.95
C GLY A 52 19.75 -1.00 0.35
N LYS A 53 20.14 -0.33 1.46
CA LYS A 53 19.41 -0.43 2.74
C LYS A 53 17.97 0.02 2.62
N ALA A 54 17.74 1.18 1.99
CA ALA A 54 16.38 1.70 1.81
C ALA A 54 15.49 0.78 0.97
N VAL A 55 16.03 0.13 -0.07
CA VAL A 55 15.31 -0.87 -0.87
C VAL A 55 14.91 -2.07 -0.01
N LEU A 56 15.86 -2.63 0.74
CA LEU A 56 15.63 -3.82 1.58
C LEU A 56 14.63 -3.54 2.71
N GLU A 57 14.61 -2.33 3.25
CA GLU A 57 13.68 -1.95 4.33
C GLU A 57 12.29 -1.60 3.81
N ARG A 58 12.17 -0.89 2.68
CA ARG A 58 10.91 -0.27 2.26
C ARG A 58 10.13 -1.09 1.25
N CYS A 59 10.80 -1.81 0.34
CA CYS A 59 10.12 -2.60 -0.68
C CYS A 59 9.27 -3.74 -0.10
N PRO A 60 9.70 -4.49 0.93
CA PRO A 60 8.84 -5.50 1.55
C PRO A 60 7.54 -4.91 2.13
N ALA A 61 7.62 -3.72 2.76
CA ALA A 61 6.45 -3.04 3.29
C ALA A 61 5.46 -2.63 2.18
N VAL A 62 5.97 -2.16 1.03
CA VAL A 62 5.14 -1.87 -0.15
C VAL A 62 4.40 -3.11 -0.63
N VAL A 63 5.10 -4.23 -0.77
CA VAL A 63 4.49 -5.50 -1.20
C VAL A 63 3.43 -5.95 -0.21
N GLN A 64 3.73 -5.87 1.09
CA GLN A 64 2.80 -6.23 2.15
C GLN A 64 1.54 -5.36 2.12
N ASN A 65 1.66 -4.04 1.98
CA ASN A 65 0.52 -3.12 1.92
C ASN A 65 -0.37 -3.42 0.70
N LEU A 66 0.24 -3.68 -0.46
CA LEU A 66 -0.49 -4.04 -1.67
C LEU A 66 -1.23 -5.38 -1.51
N GLN A 67 -0.59 -6.38 -0.90
CA GLN A 67 -1.21 -7.66 -0.61
C GLN A 67 -2.39 -7.51 0.36
N SER A 68 -2.23 -6.72 1.43
CA SER A 68 -3.30 -6.46 2.39
C SER A 68 -4.49 -5.72 1.76
N PHE A 69 -4.24 -4.81 0.82
CA PHE A 69 -5.31 -4.20 0.02
C PHE A 69 -6.02 -5.24 -0.87
N GLN A 70 -5.27 -6.09 -1.56
CA GLN A 70 -5.84 -7.16 -2.40
C GLN A 70 -6.71 -8.13 -1.59
N GLU A 71 -6.27 -8.54 -0.41
CA GLU A 71 -7.03 -9.38 0.51
C GLU A 71 -8.32 -8.69 0.98
N SER A 72 -8.25 -7.39 1.28
CA SER A 72 -9.41 -6.58 1.67
C SER A 72 -10.43 -6.47 0.52
N LEU A 73 -9.94 -6.29 -0.70
CA LEU A 73 -10.75 -6.23 -1.92
C LEU A 73 -11.49 -7.55 -2.15
N PHE A 74 -10.78 -8.68 -2.18
CA PHE A 74 -11.40 -9.98 -2.43
C PHE A 74 -12.37 -10.39 -1.31
N SER A 75 -11.99 -10.18 -0.05
CA SER A 75 -12.88 -10.46 1.08
C SER A 75 -14.16 -9.62 1.03
N SER A 76 -14.07 -8.37 0.57
CA SER A 76 -15.23 -7.51 0.39
C SER A 76 -16.07 -7.92 -0.81
N LEU A 77 -15.44 -8.33 -1.91
CA LEU A 77 -16.14 -8.83 -3.09
C LEU A 77 -16.97 -10.08 -2.77
N GLU A 78 -16.41 -11.05 -2.04
CA GLU A 78 -17.14 -12.26 -1.65
C GLU A 78 -18.32 -11.96 -0.71
N ARG A 79 -18.15 -11.03 0.23
CA ARG A 79 -19.26 -10.57 1.10
C ARG A 79 -20.39 -9.91 0.30
N LEU A 80 -20.05 -9.07 -0.69
CA LEU A 80 -21.04 -8.39 -1.52
C LEU A 80 -21.80 -9.36 -2.43
N LYS A 81 -21.14 -10.41 -2.94
CA LYS A 81 -21.81 -11.48 -3.68
C LYS A 81 -22.76 -12.29 -2.81
N ALA A 82 -22.37 -12.60 -1.58
CA ALA A 82 -23.20 -13.37 -0.65
C ALA A 82 -24.43 -12.61 -0.12
N ALA A 83 -24.46 -11.28 -0.27
CA ALA A 83 -25.57 -10.43 0.14
C ALA A 83 -26.62 -10.18 -0.97
N GLN A 84 -26.41 -10.74 -2.18
CA GLN A 84 -27.35 -10.73 -3.31
C GLN A 84 -28.15 -12.03 -3.33
#